data_AF-A0A6I2UZK0-F1
#
_entry.id   AF-A0A6I2UZK0-F1
#
_cell.length_a   1.000
_cell.length_b   1.000
_cell.length_c   1.000
_cell.angle_alpha   90.00
_cell.angle_beta   90.00
_cell.angle_gamma   90.00
#
_symmetry.space_group_name_H-M   'P 1'
#
loop_
_entity.id
_entity.type
_entity.pdbx_description
1 polymer ?
#
loop_
_entity_poly.entity_id
_entity_poly.type
_entity_poly.pdbx_seq_one_letter_code
_entity_poly.pdbx_strand_id
1 'polypeptide(L)'
;MNFRELVLKKEGFCLERAQEGDFHIGVGVGPDLIATLGIMLTSIARNNTKRGVHMYFLATAIEKKDLDRLQKMVEEHKNICLEILYIDAEAVKRIIGEGMPVATFYRLLLPRVLDPSVKKAVFFDVDALCLGSLDEFEKYSFDGKAFMAVHDTLSGNTIKQHRKDIGIPADSKYFNAGCLYIDIDRWNELELTEKAFQTAYEWQQQGKFLWFFDQDALNIVAHDQWKELPYKFNLMIPVLREELHGKLPEDTVIIHFAACYKPWSLWTPEGDDFSKYCVELDIYNDYRSKSLWADFKGKPMNTMGKRLFSKWMLMQGNVWLAIKWQWKYLKDKLSSKCNC
;
A
#
# COMPACT_ATOMS: atom_id res chain seq x y z
N MET A 1 -21.47 10.37 -10.85
CA MET A 1 -21.82 9.14 -10.10
C MET A 1 -21.61 9.43 -8.62
N ASN A 2 -22.51 9.00 -7.74
CA ASN A 2 -22.37 9.25 -6.30
C ASN A 2 -21.58 8.12 -5.63
N PHE A 3 -20.25 8.28 -5.51
CA PHE A 3 -19.38 7.23 -4.94
C PHE A 3 -19.70 6.86 -3.48
N ARG A 4 -20.46 7.70 -2.75
CA ARG A 4 -20.89 7.38 -1.38
C ARG A 4 -21.87 6.21 -1.32
N GLU A 5 -22.62 5.98 -2.40
CA GLU A 5 -23.56 4.85 -2.50
C GLU A 5 -22.85 3.50 -2.63
N LEU A 6 -21.53 3.50 -2.89
CA LEU A 6 -20.73 2.27 -2.87
C LEU A 6 -20.45 1.78 -1.44
N VAL A 7 -20.68 2.61 -0.41
CA VAL A 7 -20.53 2.22 0.99
C VAL A 7 -21.83 1.59 1.47
N LEU A 8 -21.84 0.26 1.60
CA LEU A 8 -23.00 -0.53 2.01
C LEU A 8 -23.29 -0.40 3.51
N LYS A 9 -22.22 -0.31 4.32
CA LYS A 9 -22.30 -0.30 5.78
C LYS A 9 -21.09 0.42 6.35
N LYS A 10 -21.29 1.04 7.51
CA LYS A 10 -20.22 1.59 8.35
C LYS A 10 -20.19 0.90 9.71
N GLU A 11 -19.00 0.61 10.23
CA GLU A 11 -18.79 0.16 11.61
C GLU A 11 -17.64 0.96 12.23
N GLY A 12 -17.86 1.56 13.41
CA GLY A 12 -16.86 2.41 14.07
C GLY A 12 -16.43 1.86 15.43
N PHE A 13 -15.14 1.91 15.72
CA PHE A 13 -14.53 1.56 17.00
C PHE A 13 -13.63 2.71 17.45
N CYS A 14 -14.05 3.44 18.48
CA CYS A 14 -13.40 4.68 18.88
C CYS A 14 -13.74 4.93 20.35
N LEU A 15 -12.72 5.02 21.22
CA LEU A 15 -12.92 5.26 22.65
C LEU A 15 -13.06 6.76 22.97
N GLU A 16 -12.35 7.60 22.24
CA GLU A 16 -12.37 9.06 22.37
C GLU A 16 -12.96 9.67 21.11
N ARG A 17 -13.72 10.77 21.18
CA ARG A 17 -14.25 11.39 19.96
C ARG A 17 -13.12 12.01 19.15
N ALA A 18 -13.29 12.00 17.82
CA ALA A 18 -12.45 12.75 16.88
C ALA A 18 -12.25 14.18 17.37
N GLN A 19 -11.00 14.62 17.44
CA GLN A 19 -10.63 15.96 17.83
C GLN A 19 -10.14 16.75 16.61
N GLU A 20 -10.27 18.07 16.72
CA GLU A 20 -9.67 18.96 15.73
C GLU A 20 -8.16 18.78 15.73
N GLY A 21 -7.61 18.53 14.55
CA GLY A 21 -6.19 18.24 14.41
C GLY A 21 -5.84 16.78 14.69
N ASP A 22 -6.73 15.81 14.58
CA ASP A 22 -6.35 14.39 14.46
C ASP A 22 -5.76 14.06 13.08
N PHE A 23 -5.03 12.96 12.98
CA PHE A 23 -4.42 12.51 11.72
C PHE A 23 -5.30 11.45 11.05
N HIS A 24 -5.66 11.64 9.78
CA HIS A 24 -6.58 10.75 9.07
C HIS A 24 -5.82 9.84 8.09
N ILE A 25 -6.08 8.54 8.14
CA ILE A 25 -5.43 7.52 7.29
C ILE A 25 -6.47 6.63 6.64
N GLY A 26 -6.45 6.50 5.32
CA GLY A 26 -7.23 5.50 4.61
C GLY A 26 -6.40 4.29 4.19
N VAL A 27 -7.00 3.10 4.25
CA VAL A 27 -6.39 1.85 3.76
C VAL A 27 -7.45 1.05 3.00
N GLY A 28 -7.13 0.67 1.77
CA GLY A 28 -7.91 -0.29 0.99
C GLY A 28 -7.44 -1.70 1.28
N VAL A 29 -8.35 -2.61 1.64
CA VAL A 29 -7.96 -3.96 2.09
C VAL A 29 -8.85 -5.05 1.52
N GLY A 30 -8.21 -6.07 0.94
CA GLY A 30 -8.86 -7.33 0.57
C GLY A 30 -9.00 -8.27 1.77
N PRO A 31 -9.95 -9.22 1.74
CA PRO A 31 -10.25 -10.09 2.88
C PRO A 31 -9.07 -10.97 3.32
N ASP A 32 -8.11 -11.25 2.43
CA ASP A 32 -6.93 -12.08 2.75
C ASP A 32 -5.75 -11.29 3.35
N LEU A 33 -5.89 -9.97 3.53
CA LEU A 33 -4.84 -9.06 4.02
C LEU A 33 -5.16 -8.43 5.37
N ILE A 34 -6.22 -8.87 6.07
CA ILE A 34 -6.62 -8.31 7.37
C ILE A 34 -5.55 -8.50 8.45
N ALA A 35 -4.83 -9.63 8.44
CA ALA A 35 -3.71 -9.82 9.35
C ALA A 35 -2.58 -8.81 9.10
N THR A 36 -2.26 -8.54 7.83
CA THR A 36 -1.28 -7.53 7.44
C THR A 36 -1.73 -6.13 7.88
N LEU A 37 -3.02 -5.80 7.70
CA LEU A 37 -3.62 -4.57 8.19
C LEU A 37 -3.42 -4.40 9.70
N GLY A 38 -3.67 -5.45 10.48
CA GLY A 38 -3.47 -5.43 11.93
C GLY A 38 -2.01 -5.18 12.34
N ILE A 39 -1.05 -5.70 11.57
CA ILE A 39 0.38 -5.48 11.79
C ILE A 39 0.78 -4.04 11.42
N MET A 40 0.30 -3.52 10.28
CA MET A 40 0.44 -2.10 9.91
C MET A 40 -0.10 -1.20 11.01
N LEU A 41 -1.32 -1.46 11.47
CA LEU A 41 -1.99 -0.70 12.51
C LEU A 41 -1.20 -0.68 13.81
N THR A 42 -0.63 -1.83 14.18
CA THR A 42 0.29 -1.94 15.33
C THR A 42 1.51 -1.04 15.15
N SER A 43 2.09 -0.96 13.95
CA SER A 43 3.23 -0.07 13.68
C SER A 43 2.86 1.42 13.80
N ILE A 44 1.68 1.81 13.31
CA ILE A 44 1.17 3.18 13.43
C ILE A 44 0.95 3.54 14.90
N ALA A 45 0.20 2.72 15.64
CA ALA A 45 -0.18 2.98 17.02
C ALA A 45 1.02 3.10 17.95
N ARG A 46 2.08 2.30 17.72
CA ARG A 46 3.28 2.32 18.56
C ARG A 46 4.19 3.52 18.31
N ASN A 47 4.23 4.03 17.08
CA ASN A 47 5.10 5.17 16.72
C ASN A 47 4.39 6.53 16.81
N ASN A 48 3.08 6.54 16.97
CA ASN A 48 2.25 7.76 16.97
C ASN A 48 1.31 7.75 18.18
N THR A 49 1.83 8.02 19.37
CA THR A 49 1.06 7.95 20.63
C THR A 49 0.59 9.32 21.15
N LYS A 50 1.06 10.43 20.55
CA LYS A 50 0.85 11.79 21.06
C LYS A 50 -0.41 12.47 20.52
N ARG A 51 -0.91 12.02 19.36
CA ARG A 51 -2.01 12.62 18.60
C ARG A 51 -3.01 11.52 18.26
N GLY A 52 -4.29 11.88 18.15
CA GLY A 52 -5.31 10.96 17.69
C GLY A 52 -5.10 10.58 16.22
N VAL A 53 -5.32 9.30 15.89
CA VAL A 53 -5.22 8.78 14.53
C VAL A 53 -6.52 8.10 14.15
N HIS A 54 -7.17 8.63 13.12
CA HIS A 54 -8.41 8.11 12.55
C HIS A 54 -8.10 7.26 11.33
N MET A 55 -8.29 5.96 11.45
CA MET A 55 -8.09 4.99 10.38
C MET A 55 -9.42 4.67 9.70
N TYR A 56 -9.46 4.75 8.38
CA TYR A 56 -10.59 4.43 7.53
C TYR A 56 -10.26 3.18 6.71
N PHE A 57 -10.94 2.07 7.00
CA PHE A 57 -10.71 0.80 6.30
C PHE A 57 -11.79 0.59 5.25
N LEU A 58 -11.39 0.64 3.98
CA LEU A 58 -12.25 0.33 2.85
C LEU A 58 -12.09 -1.16 2.55
N ALA A 59 -13.09 -1.96 2.90
CA ALA A 59 -13.03 -3.42 2.85
C ALA A 59 -14.31 -4.00 2.25
N THR A 60 -14.26 -5.22 1.71
CA THR A 60 -15.49 -5.93 1.27
C THR A 60 -16.14 -6.69 2.41
N ALA A 61 -15.32 -7.36 3.23
CA ALA A 61 -15.74 -8.17 4.34
C ALA A 61 -14.59 -8.30 5.34
N ILE A 62 -14.94 -8.47 6.62
CA ILE A 62 -14.00 -8.76 7.70
C ILE A 62 -14.63 -9.87 8.55
N GLU A 63 -13.87 -10.93 8.80
CA GLU A 63 -14.35 -12.03 9.63
C GLU A 63 -14.50 -11.58 11.09
N LYS A 64 -15.47 -12.18 11.80
CA LYS A 64 -15.74 -11.84 13.21
C LYS A 64 -14.49 -11.93 14.10
N LYS A 65 -13.66 -12.96 13.90
CA LYS A 65 -12.41 -13.14 14.66
C LYS A 65 -11.44 -11.97 14.50
N ASP A 66 -11.36 -11.37 13.31
CA ASP A 66 -10.47 -10.25 13.03
C ASP A 66 -11.10 -8.94 13.50
N LEU A 67 -12.42 -8.82 13.39
CA LEU A 67 -13.17 -7.71 13.95
C LEU A 67 -12.97 -7.61 15.48
N ASP A 68 -13.02 -8.74 16.18
CA ASP A 68 -12.79 -8.81 17.62
C ASP A 68 -11.35 -8.38 17.99
N ARG A 69 -10.36 -8.77 17.17
CA ARG A 69 -8.96 -8.32 17.32
C ARG A 69 -8.82 -6.81 17.06
N LEU A 70 -9.49 -6.27 16.04
CA LEU A 70 -9.48 -4.84 15.74
C LEU A 70 -10.11 -4.01 16.86
N GLN A 71 -11.23 -4.48 17.44
CA GLN A 71 -11.85 -3.86 18.62
C GLN A 71 -10.88 -3.83 19.79
N LYS A 72 -10.26 -4.97 20.10
CA LYS A 72 -9.26 -5.06 21.17
C LYS A 72 -8.04 -4.16 20.93
N MET A 73 -7.61 -3.98 19.68
CA MET A 73 -6.52 -3.04 19.34
C MET A 73 -6.88 -1.60 19.73
N VAL A 74 -8.10 -1.15 19.45
CA VAL A 74 -8.58 0.19 19.87
C VAL A 74 -8.63 0.32 21.39
N GLU A 75 -8.99 -0.76 22.11
CA GLU A 75 -8.97 -0.80 23.57
C GLU A 75 -7.54 -0.66 24.14
N GLU A 76 -6.56 -1.31 23.50
CA GLU A 76 -5.14 -1.26 23.88
C GLU A 76 -4.47 0.07 23.49
N HIS A 77 -4.96 0.73 22.44
CA HIS A 77 -4.40 1.97 21.87
C HIS A 77 -5.46 3.07 21.77
N LYS A 78 -5.70 3.76 22.89
CA LYS A 78 -6.78 4.74 23.04
C LYS A 78 -6.76 5.92 22.05
N ASN A 79 -5.60 6.25 21.52
CA ASN A 79 -5.44 7.33 20.54
C ASN A 79 -5.80 6.89 19.11
N ILE A 80 -6.21 5.63 18.90
CA ILE A 80 -6.61 5.11 17.60
C ILE A 80 -8.13 5.02 17.53
N CYS A 81 -8.70 5.57 16.46
CA CYS A 81 -10.09 5.37 16.09
C CYS A 81 -10.16 4.68 14.73
N LEU A 82 -11.06 3.70 14.61
CA LEU A 82 -11.28 2.93 13.39
C LEU A 82 -12.69 3.19 12.87
N GLU A 83 -12.80 3.46 11.57
CA GLU A 83 -14.05 3.44 10.82
C GLU A 83 -13.90 2.47 9.65
N ILE A 84 -14.73 1.43 9.62
CA ILE A 84 -14.75 0.43 8.58
C ILE A 84 -15.88 0.77 7.62
N LEU A 85 -15.52 0.97 6.35
CA LEU A 85 -16.40 1.28 5.24
C LEU A 85 -16.51 0.03 4.36
N TYR A 86 -17.65 -0.66 4.45
CA TYR A 86 -17.89 -1.86 3.64
C TYR A 86 -18.27 -1.47 2.22
N ILE A 87 -17.40 -1.77 1.25
CA ILE A 87 -17.55 -1.36 -0.16
C ILE A 87 -18.25 -2.46 -0.98
N ASP A 88 -19.21 -2.05 -1.80
CA ASP A 88 -19.82 -2.91 -2.82
C ASP A 88 -18.81 -3.22 -3.94
N ALA A 89 -18.13 -4.35 -3.82
CA ALA A 89 -17.14 -4.79 -4.78
C ALA A 89 -17.72 -5.00 -6.18
N GLU A 90 -18.97 -5.47 -6.28
CA GLU A 90 -19.63 -5.73 -7.55
C GLU A 90 -20.03 -4.42 -8.24
N ALA A 91 -20.44 -3.41 -7.48
CA ALA A 91 -20.66 -2.06 -8.03
C ALA A 91 -19.36 -1.46 -8.55
N VAL A 92 -18.27 -1.54 -7.79
CA VAL A 92 -16.95 -1.07 -8.25
C VAL A 92 -16.53 -1.80 -9.53
N LYS A 93 -16.69 -3.12 -9.57
CA LYS A 93 -16.40 -3.96 -10.75
C LYS A 93 -17.20 -3.53 -11.98
N ARG A 94 -18.49 -3.22 -11.82
CA ARG A 94 -19.34 -2.70 -12.92
C ARG A 94 -18.84 -1.36 -13.46
N ILE A 95 -18.19 -0.53 -12.63
CA ILE A 95 -17.66 0.78 -13.05
C ILE A 95 -16.35 0.60 -13.81
N ILE A 96 -15.42 -0.19 -13.28
CA ILE A 96 -14.07 -0.30 -13.86
C ILE A 96 -14.01 -1.30 -15.02
N GLY A 97 -14.87 -2.32 -15.03
CA GLY A 97 -14.85 -3.43 -15.97
C GLY A 97 -14.25 -4.73 -15.38
N GLU A 98 -14.27 -5.80 -16.18
CA GLU A 98 -13.79 -7.13 -15.79
C GLU A 98 -12.26 -7.24 -15.81
N GLY A 99 -11.66 -8.04 -14.93
CA GLY A 99 -10.23 -8.37 -14.98
C GLY A 99 -9.28 -7.40 -14.27
N MET A 100 -9.79 -6.31 -13.69
CA MET A 100 -9.01 -5.43 -12.81
C MET A 100 -9.23 -5.79 -11.32
N PRO A 101 -8.17 -5.72 -10.47
CA PRO A 101 -8.30 -5.92 -9.03
C PRO A 101 -9.14 -4.82 -8.38
N VAL A 102 -10.36 -5.14 -7.96
CA VAL A 102 -11.31 -4.18 -7.37
C VAL A 102 -10.74 -3.46 -6.15
N ALA A 103 -9.98 -4.16 -5.30
CA ALA A 103 -9.49 -3.61 -4.04
C ALA A 103 -8.48 -2.46 -4.21
N THR A 104 -7.75 -2.40 -5.32
CA THR A 104 -6.76 -1.32 -5.52
C THR A 104 -7.45 0.02 -5.80
N PHE A 105 -8.65 0.00 -6.41
CA PHE A 105 -9.48 1.18 -6.65
C PHE A 105 -10.08 1.79 -5.39
N TYR A 106 -10.05 1.10 -4.25
CA TYR A 106 -10.55 1.67 -2.99
C TYR A 106 -9.78 2.92 -2.58
N ARG A 107 -8.49 3.03 -2.94
CA ARG A 107 -7.70 4.24 -2.67
C ARG A 107 -8.30 5.49 -3.29
N LEU A 108 -8.84 5.36 -4.50
CA LEU A 108 -9.46 6.45 -5.24
C LEU A 108 -10.81 6.87 -4.64
N LEU A 109 -11.48 5.96 -3.92
CA LEU A 109 -12.76 6.25 -3.27
C LEU A 109 -12.60 7.07 -2.00
N LEU A 110 -11.44 6.98 -1.31
CA LEU A 110 -11.21 7.58 0.00
C LEU A 110 -11.70 9.05 0.08
N PRO A 111 -11.31 9.98 -0.82
CA PRO A 111 -11.71 11.38 -0.69
C PRO A 111 -13.21 11.65 -0.85
N ARG A 112 -13.95 10.71 -1.47
CA ARG A 112 -15.41 10.82 -1.67
C ARG A 112 -16.21 10.23 -0.51
N VAL A 113 -15.66 9.25 0.20
CA VAL A 113 -16.36 8.52 1.27
C VAL A 113 -16.07 9.08 2.67
N LEU A 114 -15.04 9.91 2.82
CA LEU A 114 -14.74 10.64 4.05
C LEU A 114 -15.82 11.68 4.37
N ASP A 115 -15.94 11.99 5.66
CA ASP A 115 -16.77 13.10 6.14
C ASP A 115 -16.27 14.44 5.57
N PRO A 116 -17.15 15.36 5.13
CA PRO A 116 -16.75 16.65 4.57
C PRO A 116 -15.86 17.53 5.47
N SER A 117 -15.86 17.28 6.78
CA SER A 117 -14.98 17.95 7.74
C SER A 117 -13.51 17.52 7.61
N VAL A 118 -13.22 16.34 7.06
CA VAL A 118 -11.85 15.86 6.88
C VAL A 118 -11.22 16.55 5.69
N LYS A 119 -10.23 17.41 5.96
CA LYS A 119 -9.57 18.23 4.92
C LYS A 119 -8.30 17.63 4.36
N LYS A 120 -7.62 16.81 5.17
CA LYS A 120 -6.39 16.12 4.78
C LYS A 120 -6.46 14.67 5.24
N ALA A 121 -5.94 13.76 4.42
CA ALA A 121 -5.75 12.38 4.81
C ALA A 121 -4.54 11.78 4.10
N VAL A 122 -3.97 10.71 4.66
CA VAL A 122 -2.99 9.89 3.95
C VAL A 122 -3.63 8.57 3.55
N PHE A 123 -3.48 8.16 2.30
CA PHE A 123 -3.74 6.77 1.91
C PHE A 123 -2.46 5.94 2.05
N PHE A 124 -2.55 4.75 2.63
CA PHE A 124 -1.48 3.74 2.60
C PHE A 124 -1.96 2.44 1.96
N ASP A 125 -1.11 1.83 1.14
CA ASP A 125 -1.28 0.41 0.79
C ASP A 125 -1.05 -0.45 2.03
N VAL A 126 -1.93 -1.44 2.25
CA VAL A 126 -1.97 -2.28 3.47
C VAL A 126 -0.66 -3.01 3.78
N ASP A 127 0.23 -3.10 2.81
CA ASP A 127 1.53 -3.75 2.87
C ASP A 127 2.67 -2.76 3.16
N ALA A 128 2.39 -1.72 3.94
CA ALA A 128 3.38 -0.79 4.47
C ALA A 128 3.43 -0.84 6.02
N LEU A 129 4.56 -0.42 6.60
CA LEU A 129 4.71 -0.21 8.04
C LEU A 129 5.13 1.23 8.31
N CYS A 130 4.60 1.81 9.38
CA CYS A 130 4.96 3.12 9.88
C CYS A 130 6.05 2.98 10.94
N LEU A 131 7.25 3.47 10.62
CA LEU A 131 8.44 3.41 11.47
C LEU A 131 8.72 4.73 12.20
N GLY A 132 8.16 5.83 11.70
CA GLY A 132 8.37 7.17 12.23
C GLY A 132 7.07 7.91 12.58
N SER A 133 7.21 9.19 12.91
CA SER A 133 6.07 10.06 13.22
C SER A 133 5.33 10.49 11.96
N LEU A 134 4.00 10.41 11.97
CA LEU A 134 3.12 10.91 10.93
C LEU A 134 3.10 12.44 10.86
N ASP A 135 3.48 13.14 11.94
CA ASP A 135 3.59 14.60 11.94
C ASP A 135 4.67 15.10 10.97
N GLU A 136 5.57 14.23 10.49
CA GLU A 136 6.49 14.55 9.41
C GLU A 136 5.78 14.97 8.12
N PHE A 137 4.57 14.46 7.84
CA PHE A 137 3.80 14.86 6.66
C PHE A 137 3.36 16.33 6.73
N GLU A 138 2.99 16.83 7.91
CA GLU A 138 2.51 18.21 8.10
C GLU A 138 3.60 19.27 7.89
N LYS A 139 4.87 18.86 7.79
CA LYS A 139 5.98 19.74 7.43
C LYS A 139 5.99 20.13 5.95
N TYR A 140 5.14 19.49 5.12
CA TYR A 140 5.10 19.69 3.69
C TYR A 140 3.79 20.39 3.29
N SER A 141 3.92 21.49 2.53
CA SER A 141 2.79 22.21 1.94
C SER A 141 2.44 21.65 0.56
N PHE A 142 1.13 21.52 0.27
CA PHE A 142 0.57 21.07 -1.00
C PHE A 142 0.88 22.00 -2.17
N ASP A 143 1.12 23.29 -1.90
CA ASP A 143 1.42 24.31 -2.93
C ASP A 143 0.41 24.29 -4.10
N GLY A 144 -0.88 24.13 -3.78
CA GLY A 144 -1.99 24.07 -4.73
C GLY A 144 -2.17 22.74 -5.47
N LYS A 145 -1.32 21.74 -5.20
CA LYS A 145 -1.46 20.37 -5.72
C LYS A 145 -2.48 19.58 -4.91
N ALA A 146 -3.13 18.62 -5.54
CA ALA A 146 -4.18 17.81 -4.93
C ALA A 146 -3.64 16.77 -3.94
N PHE A 147 -2.40 16.32 -4.15
CA PHE A 147 -1.77 15.35 -3.27
C PHE A 147 -0.25 15.38 -3.41
N MET A 148 0.41 14.66 -2.52
CA MET A 148 1.83 14.37 -2.60
C MET A 148 2.09 12.88 -2.55
N ALA A 149 3.13 12.45 -3.24
CA ALA A 149 3.51 11.04 -3.36
C ALA A 149 5.01 10.92 -3.61
N VAL A 150 5.55 9.72 -3.50
CA VAL A 150 6.96 9.45 -3.82
C VAL A 150 7.08 9.07 -5.29
N HIS A 151 8.11 9.59 -5.96
CA HIS A 151 8.42 9.21 -7.34
C HIS A 151 8.72 7.71 -7.46
N ASP A 152 8.05 7.02 -8.39
CA ASP A 152 8.33 5.60 -8.64
C ASP A 152 9.54 5.47 -9.57
N THR A 153 10.67 5.06 -8.98
CA THR A 153 11.93 4.88 -9.71
C THR A 153 12.10 3.48 -10.28
N LEU A 154 11.13 2.56 -10.09
CA LEU A 154 11.29 1.16 -10.47
C LEU A 154 11.68 1.00 -11.95
N SER A 155 12.96 0.64 -12.11
CA SER A 155 13.70 0.37 -13.34
C SER A 155 13.68 1.44 -14.44
N GLY A 156 13.72 2.73 -14.10
CA GLY A 156 14.21 3.85 -14.96
C GLY A 156 13.83 3.84 -16.46
N ASN A 157 14.54 3.06 -17.28
CA ASN A 157 14.22 2.86 -18.70
C ASN A 157 12.82 2.27 -18.93
N THR A 158 12.33 1.39 -18.05
CA THR A 158 10.97 0.84 -18.13
C THR A 158 9.93 1.87 -17.78
N ILE A 159 10.15 2.72 -16.77
CA ILE A 159 9.14 3.72 -16.38
C ILE A 159 9.06 4.87 -17.40
N LYS A 160 10.19 5.23 -18.04
CA LYS A 160 10.17 6.21 -19.15
C LYS A 160 9.39 5.68 -20.35
N GLN A 161 9.61 4.41 -20.72
CA GLN A 161 8.85 3.80 -21.80
C GLN A 161 7.37 3.63 -21.41
N HIS A 162 7.10 3.16 -20.20
CA HIS A 162 5.73 3.00 -19.69
C HIS A 162 4.95 4.31 -19.69
N ARG A 163 5.54 5.41 -19.19
CA ARG A 163 4.93 6.76 -19.25
C ARG A 163 4.52 7.14 -20.68
N LYS A 164 5.39 6.87 -21.66
CA LYS A 164 5.11 7.12 -23.07
C LYS A 164 3.96 6.24 -23.57
N ASP A 165 3.96 4.96 -23.19
CA ASP A 165 2.93 3.98 -23.60
C ASP A 165 1.55 4.35 -23.05
N ILE A 166 1.50 4.98 -21.86
CA ILE A 166 0.25 5.47 -21.24
C ILE A 166 -0.05 6.94 -21.50
N GLY A 167 0.71 7.61 -22.37
CA GLY A 167 0.41 8.96 -22.84
C GLY A 167 0.70 10.07 -21.83
N ILE A 168 1.53 9.82 -20.82
CA ILE A 168 1.99 10.86 -19.88
C ILE A 168 3.08 11.72 -20.57
N PRO A 169 3.04 13.07 -20.43
CA PRO A 169 4.07 13.94 -20.97
C PRO A 169 5.49 13.55 -20.54
N ALA A 170 6.47 13.73 -21.43
CA ALA A 170 7.82 13.21 -21.24
C ALA A 170 8.57 13.84 -20.05
N ASP A 171 8.24 15.08 -19.74
CA ASP A 171 8.73 15.89 -18.62
C ASP A 171 8.01 15.61 -17.29
N SER A 172 6.81 15.02 -17.33
CA SER A 172 6.06 14.63 -16.14
C SER A 172 6.68 13.43 -15.43
N LYS A 173 6.82 13.52 -14.11
CA LYS A 173 7.23 12.38 -13.27
C LYS A 173 6.06 11.39 -13.11
N TYR A 174 6.37 10.17 -12.69
CA TYR A 174 5.41 9.13 -12.37
C TYR A 174 5.51 8.78 -10.88
N PHE A 175 4.41 8.78 -10.14
CA PHE A 175 4.41 8.50 -8.70
C PHE A 175 3.96 7.07 -8.39
N ASN A 176 4.44 6.57 -7.25
CA ASN A 176 3.91 5.35 -6.65
C ASN A 176 2.68 5.70 -5.80
N ALA A 177 1.58 4.97 -5.97
CA ALA A 177 0.31 5.26 -5.32
C ALA A 177 0.17 4.61 -3.92
N GLY A 178 1.18 3.87 -3.44
CA GLY A 178 1.10 3.18 -2.14
C GLY A 178 1.18 4.09 -0.92
N CYS A 179 1.53 5.36 -1.12
CA CYS A 179 1.39 6.41 -0.12
C CYS A 179 0.98 7.70 -0.81
N LEU A 180 -0.21 8.22 -0.51
CA LEU A 180 -0.71 9.50 -1.02
C LEU A 180 -1.08 10.40 0.16
N TYR A 181 -0.40 11.52 0.37
CA TYR A 181 -0.89 12.55 1.28
C TYR A 181 -1.80 13.48 0.49
N ILE A 182 -3.07 13.60 0.86
CA ILE A 182 -4.14 14.13 0.02
C ILE A 182 -4.73 15.38 0.65
N ASP A 183 -4.86 16.43 -0.17
CA ASP A 183 -5.78 17.54 0.08
C ASP A 183 -7.16 17.13 -0.45
N ILE A 184 -8.08 16.85 0.47
CA ILE A 184 -9.38 16.25 0.15
C ILE A 184 -10.24 17.23 -0.65
N ASP A 185 -10.20 18.51 -0.32
CA ASP A 185 -11.00 19.53 -1.00
C ASP A 185 -10.49 19.70 -2.43
N ARG A 186 -9.17 19.85 -2.61
CA ARG A 186 -8.55 20.01 -3.94
C ARG A 186 -8.73 18.78 -4.81
N TRP A 187 -8.59 17.58 -4.25
CA TRP A 187 -8.84 16.33 -4.95
C TRP A 187 -10.28 16.25 -5.48
N ASN A 188 -11.25 16.62 -4.64
CA ASN A 188 -12.66 16.60 -4.97
C ASN A 188 -13.06 17.69 -5.97
N GLU A 189 -12.48 18.89 -5.87
CA GLU A 189 -12.64 20.00 -6.83
C GLU A 189 -12.20 19.60 -8.24
N LEU A 190 -11.08 18.86 -8.33
CA LEU A 190 -10.53 18.40 -9.60
C LEU A 190 -11.17 17.12 -10.13
N GLU A 191 -12.10 16.52 -9.38
CA GLU A 191 -12.81 15.28 -9.71
C GLU A 191 -11.84 14.13 -10.06
N LEU A 192 -10.72 14.02 -9.31
CA LEU A 192 -9.68 13.04 -9.63
C LEU A 192 -10.17 11.60 -9.48
N THR A 193 -11.06 11.33 -8.53
CA THR A 193 -11.70 10.01 -8.37
C THR A 193 -12.47 9.65 -9.65
N GLU A 194 -13.38 10.52 -10.08
CA GLU A 194 -14.21 10.33 -11.27
C GLU A 194 -13.35 10.10 -12.51
N LYS A 195 -12.37 10.99 -12.74
CA LYS A 195 -11.50 10.94 -13.91
C LYS A 195 -10.65 9.68 -13.95
N ALA A 196 -10.12 9.23 -12.81
CA ALA A 196 -9.30 8.02 -12.76
C ALA A 196 -10.15 6.76 -13.02
N PHE A 197 -11.34 6.64 -12.42
CA PHE A 197 -12.27 5.54 -12.72
C PHE A 197 -12.69 5.52 -14.19
N GLN A 198 -13.05 6.68 -14.74
CA GLN A 198 -13.41 6.81 -16.15
C GLN A 198 -12.26 6.41 -17.07
N THR A 199 -11.04 6.87 -16.77
CA THR A 199 -9.83 6.55 -17.55
C THR A 199 -9.55 5.04 -17.54
N ALA A 200 -9.65 4.39 -16.39
CA ALA A 200 -9.45 2.95 -16.28
C ALA A 200 -10.46 2.16 -17.13
N TYR A 201 -11.73 2.54 -17.05
CA TYR A 201 -12.80 1.94 -17.84
C TYR A 201 -12.57 2.13 -19.35
N GLU A 202 -12.32 3.36 -19.80
CA GLU A 202 -12.09 3.67 -21.21
C GLU A 202 -10.89 2.94 -21.80
N TRP A 203 -9.79 2.85 -21.04
CA TRP A 203 -8.61 2.09 -21.44
C TRP A 203 -8.93 0.62 -21.69
N GLN A 204 -9.69 0.01 -20.77
CA GLN A 204 -10.14 -1.36 -20.92
C GLN A 204 -11.04 -1.54 -22.16
N GLN A 205 -11.99 -0.62 -22.40
CA GLN A 205 -12.87 -0.69 -23.58
C GLN A 205 -12.09 -0.56 -24.90
N GLN A 206 -10.97 0.15 -24.90
CA GLN A 206 -10.08 0.27 -26.06
C GLN A 206 -9.16 -0.95 -26.26
N GLY A 207 -9.27 -1.98 -25.41
CA GLY A 207 -8.37 -3.12 -25.42
C GLY A 207 -6.93 -2.78 -25.02
N LYS A 208 -6.73 -1.62 -24.36
CA LYS A 208 -5.43 -1.21 -23.82
C LYS A 208 -5.27 -1.74 -22.40
N PHE A 209 -4.02 -1.91 -21.98
CA PHE A 209 -3.69 -2.46 -20.67
C PHE A 209 -2.98 -1.43 -19.79
N LEU A 210 -3.58 -1.14 -18.64
CA LEU A 210 -2.93 -0.40 -17.55
C LEU A 210 -2.17 -1.40 -16.70
N TRP A 211 -0.84 -1.34 -16.74
CA TRP A 211 0.04 -2.30 -16.07
C TRP A 211 -0.07 -2.22 -14.55
N PHE A 212 -0.36 -1.02 -14.04
CA PHE A 212 -0.54 -0.73 -12.62
C PHE A 212 -1.95 -0.22 -12.29
N PHE A 213 -2.94 -0.59 -13.11
CA PHE A 213 -4.37 -0.37 -12.88
C PHE A 213 -4.71 1.08 -12.46
N ASP A 214 -5.23 1.27 -11.25
CA ASP A 214 -5.62 2.56 -10.68
C ASP A 214 -4.45 3.54 -10.52
N GLN A 215 -3.23 3.05 -10.28
CA GLN A 215 -2.04 3.90 -10.22
C GLN A 215 -1.74 4.51 -11.59
N ASP A 216 -1.86 3.75 -12.67
CA ASP A 216 -1.69 4.29 -14.02
C ASP A 216 -2.81 5.26 -14.36
N ALA A 217 -4.06 4.89 -14.08
CA ALA A 217 -5.21 5.76 -14.32
C ALA A 217 -5.06 7.11 -13.60
N LEU A 218 -4.61 7.10 -12.35
CA LEU A 218 -4.35 8.31 -11.58
C LEU A 218 -3.15 9.10 -12.12
N ASN A 219 -2.05 8.42 -12.48
CA ASN A 219 -0.89 9.09 -13.08
C ASN A 219 -1.24 9.76 -14.41
N ILE A 220 -2.16 9.21 -15.21
CA ILE A 220 -2.64 9.83 -16.45
C ILE A 220 -3.37 11.14 -16.15
N VAL A 221 -4.36 11.11 -15.24
CA VAL A 221 -5.27 12.26 -15.01
C VAL A 221 -4.71 13.31 -14.07
N ALA A 222 -3.68 12.99 -13.29
CA ALA A 222 -3.12 13.85 -12.26
C ALA A 222 -1.63 14.13 -12.41
N HIS A 223 -1.02 13.88 -13.58
CA HIS A 223 0.44 14.03 -13.79
C HIS A 223 0.98 15.42 -13.40
N ASP A 224 0.17 16.46 -13.47
CA ASP A 224 0.49 17.85 -13.11
C ASP A 224 -0.15 18.32 -11.79
N GLN A 225 -0.93 17.47 -11.12
CA GLN A 225 -1.69 17.81 -9.90
C GLN A 225 -1.09 17.22 -8.62
N TRP A 226 0.15 16.72 -8.66
CA TRP A 226 0.84 16.18 -7.49
C TRP A 226 2.18 16.87 -7.21
N LYS A 227 2.67 16.72 -5.98
CA LYS A 227 3.99 17.17 -5.54
C LYS A 227 4.80 15.98 -5.02
N GLU A 228 6.10 15.99 -5.27
CA GLU A 228 6.97 14.90 -4.82
C GLU A 228 7.31 15.01 -3.33
N LEU A 229 7.16 13.89 -2.63
CA LEU A 229 7.67 13.65 -1.29
C LEU A 229 9.02 12.92 -1.36
N PRO A 230 9.91 13.15 -0.36
CA PRO A 230 11.10 12.33 -0.19
C PRO A 230 10.76 10.84 -0.01
N TYR A 231 11.63 9.95 -0.46
CA TYR A 231 11.41 8.50 -0.40
C TYR A 231 11.14 7.98 1.02
N LYS A 232 11.52 8.70 2.08
CA LYS A 232 11.27 8.33 3.49
C LYS A 232 9.78 8.14 3.81
N PHE A 233 8.88 8.73 3.02
CA PHE A 233 7.43 8.61 3.16
C PHE A 233 6.83 7.41 2.40
N ASN A 234 7.62 6.71 1.60
CA ASN A 234 7.20 5.50 0.87
C ASN A 234 8.46 4.73 0.42
N LEU A 235 9.28 4.27 1.38
CA LEU A 235 10.54 3.61 1.07
C LEU A 235 10.25 2.19 0.59
N MET A 236 10.21 2.03 -0.74
CA MET A 236 9.97 0.74 -1.37
C MET A 236 11.17 -0.20 -1.21
N ILE A 237 10.92 -1.48 -0.94
CA ILE A 237 11.98 -2.49 -0.74
C ILE A 237 13.03 -2.54 -1.87
N PRO A 238 12.68 -2.42 -3.16
CA PRO A 238 13.68 -2.32 -4.23
C PRO A 238 14.67 -1.18 -4.03
N VAL A 239 14.21 0.01 -3.63
CA VAL A 239 15.09 1.15 -3.34
C VAL A 239 15.98 0.85 -2.14
N LEU A 240 15.40 0.33 -1.05
CA LEU A 240 16.17 -0.08 0.14
C LEU A 240 17.27 -1.09 -0.21
N ARG A 241 16.97 -2.10 -1.02
CA ARG A 241 17.92 -3.16 -1.38
C ARG A 241 18.94 -2.70 -2.43
N GLU A 242 18.48 -2.10 -3.52
CA GLU A 242 19.33 -1.83 -4.68
C GLU A 242 20.11 -0.52 -4.56
N GLU A 243 19.47 0.55 -4.08
CA GLU A 243 20.08 1.88 -3.98
C GLU A 243 20.72 2.13 -2.62
N LEU A 244 20.08 1.66 -1.53
CA LEU A 244 20.57 1.84 -0.16
C LEU A 244 21.34 0.62 0.38
N HIS A 245 21.52 -0.41 -0.44
CA HIS A 245 22.28 -1.62 -0.10
C HIS A 245 21.84 -2.32 1.20
N GLY A 246 20.53 -2.26 1.50
CA GLY A 246 19.93 -2.85 2.70
C GLY A 246 20.14 -2.04 3.98
N LYS A 247 20.66 -0.81 3.87
CA LYS A 247 20.82 0.10 5.01
C LYS A 247 19.56 0.96 5.13
N LEU A 248 18.77 0.70 6.17
CA LEU A 248 17.59 1.50 6.45
C LEU A 248 17.99 2.88 7.00
N PRO A 249 17.58 3.99 6.36
CA PRO A 249 17.78 5.33 6.90
C PRO A 249 17.01 5.53 8.21
N GLU A 250 17.64 6.16 9.20
CA GLU A 250 17.03 6.40 10.52
C GLU A 250 15.78 7.28 10.45
N ASP A 251 15.67 8.14 9.45
CA ASP A 251 14.55 9.06 9.25
C ASP A 251 13.39 8.45 8.43
N THR A 252 13.44 7.14 8.14
CA THR A 252 12.38 6.44 7.41
C THR A 252 11.06 6.54 8.19
N VAL A 253 10.02 7.10 7.55
CA VAL A 253 8.68 7.21 8.13
C VAL A 253 7.84 6.00 7.75
N ILE A 254 7.83 5.64 6.47
CA ILE A 254 7.05 4.52 5.93
C ILE A 254 7.96 3.62 5.11
N ILE A 255 7.95 2.32 5.43
CA ILE A 255 8.55 1.28 4.61
C ILE A 255 7.44 0.52 3.88
N HIS A 256 7.59 0.31 2.57
CA HIS A 256 6.54 -0.25 1.72
C HIS A 256 7.00 -1.53 1.02
N PHE A 257 6.30 -2.64 1.31
CA PHE A 257 6.55 -3.98 0.78
C PHE A 257 5.90 -4.19 -0.61
N ALA A 258 6.14 -3.22 -1.50
CA ALA A 258 5.56 -3.17 -2.84
C ALA A 258 5.87 -4.41 -3.70
N ALA A 259 5.03 -4.64 -4.71
CA ALA A 259 5.18 -5.72 -5.69
C ALA A 259 5.32 -7.11 -5.05
N CYS A 260 6.43 -7.82 -5.30
CA CYS A 260 6.65 -9.20 -4.85
C CYS A 260 7.47 -9.32 -3.56
N TYR A 261 7.80 -8.20 -2.91
CA TYR A 261 8.61 -8.16 -1.69
C TYR A 261 7.77 -8.31 -0.42
N LYS A 262 6.80 -9.22 -0.42
CA LYS A 262 5.91 -9.39 0.73
C LYS A 262 6.66 -10.05 1.89
N PRO A 263 6.70 -9.46 3.09
CA PRO A 263 7.50 -9.97 4.20
C PRO A 263 6.90 -11.26 4.77
N TRP A 264 5.57 -11.40 4.70
CA TRP A 264 4.88 -12.65 5.00
C TRP A 264 5.10 -13.73 3.93
N SER A 265 5.66 -13.40 2.76
CA SER A 265 5.94 -14.40 1.74
C SER A 265 7.23 -15.21 1.99
N LEU A 266 8.08 -14.77 2.92
CA LEU A 266 9.39 -15.36 3.17
C LEU A 266 9.36 -16.52 4.18
N TRP A 267 8.17 -16.92 4.60
CA TRP A 267 7.98 -18.14 5.35
C TRP A 267 8.33 -19.36 4.47
N THR A 268 9.23 -20.21 4.96
CA THR A 268 9.49 -21.52 4.35
C THR A 268 8.94 -22.62 5.24
N PRO A 269 8.40 -23.71 4.66
CA PRO A 269 8.09 -24.93 5.41
C PRO A 269 9.29 -25.48 6.19
N GLU A 270 10.50 -25.15 5.71
CA GLU A 270 11.78 -25.52 6.31
C GLU A 270 12.14 -24.69 7.56
N GLY A 271 11.38 -23.64 7.90
CA GLY A 271 11.62 -22.81 9.08
C GLY A 271 12.87 -21.92 8.96
N ASP A 272 13.32 -21.62 7.75
CA ASP A 272 14.47 -20.72 7.53
C ASP A 272 14.11 -19.30 8.02
N ASP A 273 14.92 -18.74 8.92
CA ASP A 273 14.83 -17.33 9.31
C ASP A 273 15.76 -16.46 8.44
N PHE A 274 15.16 -15.55 7.68
CA PHE A 274 15.86 -14.62 6.79
C PHE A 274 15.98 -13.20 7.35
N SER A 275 15.47 -12.94 8.56
CA SER A 275 15.55 -11.64 9.24
C SER A 275 16.99 -11.12 9.27
N LYS A 276 17.96 -11.98 9.59
CA LYS A 276 19.39 -11.68 9.61
C LYS A 276 19.99 -11.19 8.28
N TYR A 277 19.29 -11.34 7.16
CA TYR A 277 19.78 -10.91 5.84
C TYR A 277 18.94 -9.77 5.24
N CYS A 278 17.85 -9.39 5.90
CA CYS A 278 16.87 -8.43 5.39
C CYS A 278 16.31 -7.64 6.57
N VAL A 279 16.81 -6.41 6.77
CA VAL A 279 16.39 -5.53 7.87
C VAL A 279 14.88 -5.30 7.87
N GLU A 280 14.26 -5.22 6.70
CA GLU A 280 12.83 -5.04 6.55
C GLU A 280 12.00 -6.24 7.05
N LEU A 281 12.57 -7.45 7.05
CA LEU A 281 11.91 -8.64 7.58
C LEU A 281 12.01 -8.72 9.08
N ASP A 282 13.16 -8.34 9.63
CA ASP A 282 13.35 -8.23 11.08
C ASP A 282 12.33 -7.24 11.66
N ILE A 283 12.22 -6.06 11.06
CA ILE A 283 11.23 -5.04 11.43
C ILE A 283 9.80 -5.56 11.31
N TYR A 284 9.45 -6.21 10.20
CA TYR A 284 8.11 -6.75 10.04
C TYR A 284 7.78 -7.82 11.10
N ASN A 285 8.73 -8.72 11.39
CA ASN A 285 8.54 -9.75 12.39
C ASN A 285 8.42 -9.17 13.80
N ASP A 286 9.17 -8.12 14.11
CA ASP A 286 9.07 -7.39 15.38
C ASP A 286 7.64 -6.84 15.57
N TYR A 287 7.10 -6.08 14.61
CA TYR A 287 5.72 -5.56 14.70
C TYR A 287 4.69 -6.68 14.69
N ARG A 288 4.88 -7.73 13.89
CA ARG A 288 3.98 -8.90 13.89
C ARG A 288 3.92 -9.53 15.27
N SER A 289 5.07 -9.79 15.90
CA SER A 289 5.14 -10.42 17.23
C SER A 289 4.46 -9.59 18.33
N LYS A 290 4.42 -8.27 18.17
CA LYS A 290 3.78 -7.30 19.09
C LYS A 290 2.30 -7.08 18.79
N SER A 291 1.79 -7.58 17.67
CA SER A 291 0.41 -7.41 17.24
C SER A 291 -0.51 -8.50 17.78
N LEU A 292 -1.82 -8.25 17.74
CA LEU A 292 -2.85 -9.28 17.98
C LEU A 292 -2.92 -10.35 16.88
N TRP A 293 -2.07 -10.25 15.84
CA TRP A 293 -1.89 -11.23 14.76
C TRP A 293 -0.49 -11.88 14.81
N ALA A 294 0.13 -12.00 15.98
CA ALA A 294 1.42 -12.68 16.13
C ALA A 294 1.41 -14.13 15.60
N ASP A 295 0.25 -14.78 15.64
CA ASP A 295 -0.03 -16.12 15.13
C ASP A 295 -0.14 -16.20 13.60
N PHE A 296 -0.24 -15.06 12.90
CA PHE A 296 -0.34 -15.03 11.45
C PHE A 296 0.87 -15.68 10.78
N LYS A 297 0.59 -16.68 9.95
CA LYS A 297 1.57 -17.32 9.07
C LYS A 297 1.26 -16.90 7.65
N GLY A 298 2.26 -16.35 6.98
CA GLY A 298 2.13 -15.94 5.60
C GLY A 298 2.17 -17.11 4.61
N LYS A 299 2.30 -16.79 3.33
CA LYS A 299 2.33 -17.75 2.23
C LYS A 299 3.78 -17.99 1.78
N PRO A 300 4.13 -19.08 1.09
CA PRO A 300 5.46 -19.20 0.50
C PRO A 300 5.70 -18.21 -0.63
N MET A 301 6.96 -17.84 -0.88
CA MET A 301 7.34 -16.95 -1.99
C MET A 301 6.88 -17.49 -3.34
N ASN A 302 6.32 -16.61 -4.15
CA ASN A 302 6.05 -16.92 -5.56
C ASN A 302 7.35 -17.02 -6.36
N THR A 303 7.25 -17.49 -7.60
CA THR A 303 8.39 -17.73 -8.50
C THR A 303 9.24 -16.47 -8.72
N MET A 304 8.61 -15.30 -8.88
CA MET A 304 9.34 -14.04 -9.05
C MET A 304 10.10 -13.64 -7.77
N GLY A 305 9.46 -13.78 -6.60
CA GLY A 305 10.07 -13.52 -5.30
C GLY A 305 11.31 -14.38 -5.07
N LYS A 306 11.27 -15.67 -5.44
CA LYS A 306 12.43 -16.58 -5.38
C LYS A 306 13.62 -16.06 -6.21
N ARG A 307 13.35 -15.57 -7.44
CA ARG A 307 14.40 -15.00 -8.31
C ARG A 307 15.02 -13.75 -7.71
N LEU A 308 14.21 -12.83 -7.18
CA LEU A 308 14.68 -11.58 -6.61
C LEU A 308 15.39 -11.81 -5.27
N PHE A 309 14.93 -12.76 -4.47
CA PHE A 309 15.62 -13.16 -3.25
C PHE A 309 16.99 -13.79 -3.56
N SER A 310 17.08 -14.64 -4.58
CA SER A 310 18.36 -15.15 -5.10
C SER A 310 19.33 -14.02 -5.47
N LYS A 311 18.88 -13.05 -6.27
CA LYS A 311 19.67 -11.85 -6.63
C LYS A 311 20.12 -11.09 -5.39
N TRP A 312 19.23 -10.89 -4.42
CA TRP A 312 19.54 -10.20 -3.17
C TRP A 312 20.62 -10.93 -2.35
N MET A 313 20.51 -12.24 -2.17
CA MET A 313 21.51 -13.03 -1.47
C MET A 313 22.89 -12.94 -2.13
N LEU A 314 22.94 -12.91 -3.47
CA LEU A 314 24.18 -12.73 -4.20
C LEU A 314 24.79 -11.34 -3.95
N MET A 315 23.97 -10.28 -3.95
CA MET A 315 24.42 -8.91 -3.63
C MET A 315 24.96 -8.80 -2.20
N GLN A 316 24.41 -9.57 -1.26
CA GLN A 316 24.89 -9.66 0.13
C GLN A 316 26.10 -10.60 0.30
N GLY A 317 26.66 -11.15 -0.79
CA GLY A 317 27.81 -12.07 -0.75
C GLY A 317 27.47 -13.50 -0.29
N ASN A 318 26.19 -13.83 -0.06
CA ASN A 318 25.77 -15.15 0.37
C ASN A 318 25.51 -16.07 -0.84
N VAL A 319 26.61 -16.54 -1.44
CA VAL A 319 26.60 -17.34 -2.68
C VAL A 319 25.81 -18.63 -2.54
N TRP A 320 25.92 -19.33 -1.40
CA TRP A 320 25.20 -20.59 -1.19
C TRP A 320 23.69 -20.39 -1.18
N LEU A 321 23.19 -19.38 -0.44
CA LEU A 321 21.76 -19.06 -0.45
C LEU A 321 21.29 -18.59 -1.82
N ALA A 322 22.09 -17.80 -2.54
CA ALA A 322 21.78 -17.38 -3.90
C ALA A 322 21.56 -18.61 -4.81
N ILE A 323 22.48 -19.58 -4.79
CA ILE A 323 22.36 -20.82 -5.60
C ILE A 323 21.12 -21.63 -5.16
N LYS A 324 20.90 -21.82 -3.85
CA LYS A 324 19.72 -22.54 -3.32
C LYS A 324 18.42 -21.95 -3.87
N TRP A 325 18.28 -20.63 -3.81
CA TRP A 325 17.06 -19.94 -4.24
C TRP A 325 16.94 -19.82 -5.76
N GLN A 326 18.05 -19.72 -6.48
CA GLN A 326 18.07 -19.81 -7.94
C GLN A 326 17.56 -21.18 -8.41
N TRP A 327 17.99 -22.25 -7.76
CA TRP A 327 17.51 -23.60 -8.07
C TRP A 327 16.01 -23.75 -7.79
N LYS A 328 15.52 -23.26 -6.65
CA LYS A 328 14.08 -23.22 -6.34
C LYS A 328 13.28 -22.46 -7.41
N TYR A 329 13.77 -21.30 -7.88
CA TYR A 329 13.16 -20.55 -8.99
C TYR A 329 13.13 -21.35 -10.30
N LEU A 330 14.25 -21.97 -10.69
CA LEU A 330 14.34 -22.75 -11.92
C LEU A 330 13.42 -23.96 -11.88
N LYS A 331 13.31 -24.64 -10.73
CA LYS A 331 12.39 -25.77 -10.52
C LYS A 331 10.94 -25.35 -10.74
N ASP A 332 10.49 -24.26 -10.12
CA ASP A 332 9.13 -23.72 -10.33
C ASP A 332 8.84 -23.45 -11.81
N LYS A 333 9.79 -22.81 -12.50
CA LYS A 333 9.65 -22.42 -13.92
C LYS A 333 9.59 -23.63 -14.86
N LEU A 334 10.26 -24.73 -14.52
CA LEU A 334 10.20 -25.98 -15.27
C LEU A 334 8.87 -26.69 -15.03
N SER A 335 8.42 -26.76 -13.77
CA SER A 335 7.13 -27.37 -13.42
C SER A 335 5.93 -26.64 -14.04
N SER A 336 5.96 -25.30 -14.12
CA SER A 336 4.89 -24.53 -14.77
C SER A 336 4.80 -24.76 -16.28
N LYS A 337 5.90 -25.17 -16.93
CA LYS A 337 5.93 -25.47 -18.38
C LYS A 337 5.47 -26.89 -18.71
N CYS A 338 5.52 -27.82 -17.77
CA CYS A 338 5.09 -29.21 -17.97
C CYS A 338 3.57 -29.42 -17.78
N ASN A 339 2.86 -28.42 -17.25
CA ASN A 339 1.41 -28.46 -17.00
C ASN A 339 0.60 -27.63 -18.03
N CYS A 340 1.20 -27.30 -19.18
CA CYS A 340 0.56 -26.60 -20.30
C CYS A 340 0.55 -27.47 -21.54
#